data_AF-A0AAD5Q5U7-F1
#
_entry.id   AF-A0AAD5Q5U7-F1
#
_cell.length_a   1.000
_cell.length_b   1.000
_cell.length_c   1.000
_cell.angle_alpha   90.00
_cell.angle_beta   90.00
_cell.angle_gamma   90.00
#
_symmetry.space_group_name_H-M   'P 1'
#
loop_
_entity.id
_entity.type
_entity.pdbx_description
1 polymer ?
#
loop_
_entity_poly.entity_id
_entity_poly.type
_entity_poly.pdbx_seq_one_letter_code
_entity_poly.pdbx_strand_id
1 'polypeptide(L)'
;MNMDVVACRTSPSRGSPSPEPVVGEKRNASQQPEDEDKTMYKKRLASALLGNDEGEKHKILKFTAKPAVPPPESFQSSLQARFSHNKISSIPTANARKLNRYVPSAPIKVLDAPELMNDYYLNLLSWGSNNILAVALGQCVYLWNAETGDIDELMTLEGDDYVSSVQWSDVTGSSHLAIGTSDSVVQLWDVAAMKQI
;
A
#
# COMPACT_ATOMS: atom_id res chain seq x y z
N MET A 1 58.00 17.67 -11.62
CA MET A 1 57.04 17.98 -10.54
C MET A 1 57.10 16.81 -9.59
N ASN A 2 57.89 16.99 -8.53
CA ASN A 2 58.42 15.91 -7.69
C ASN A 2 57.51 15.58 -6.51
N MET A 3 57.41 14.26 -6.28
CA MET A 3 57.58 13.55 -5.01
C MET A 3 56.54 13.71 -3.88
N ASP A 4 55.94 12.54 -3.61
CA ASP A 4 55.98 11.80 -2.34
C ASP A 4 55.24 12.29 -1.09
N VAL A 5 54.32 11.40 -0.72
CA VAL A 5 53.96 10.94 0.63
C VAL A 5 55.10 11.07 1.63
N VAL A 6 54.85 11.78 2.74
CA VAL A 6 55.67 11.72 3.94
C VAL A 6 54.79 11.45 5.16
N ALA A 7 55.13 10.36 5.84
CA ALA A 7 54.63 9.95 7.14
C ALA A 7 55.25 10.79 8.27
N CYS A 8 54.54 10.91 9.40
CA CYS A 8 55.17 11.13 10.69
C CYS A 8 54.54 10.23 11.75
N ARG A 9 55.33 9.22 12.16
CA ARG A 9 55.20 8.48 13.42
C ARG A 9 55.75 9.37 14.55
N THR A 10 55.25 9.24 15.78
CA THR A 10 55.99 8.71 16.95
C THR A 10 55.20 8.89 18.26
N SER A 11 54.93 7.78 18.94
CA SER A 11 54.60 7.64 20.37
C SER A 11 55.86 7.85 21.25
N PRO A 12 55.75 8.07 22.59
CA PRO A 12 55.75 6.90 23.48
C PRO A 12 54.97 7.01 24.82
N SER A 13 54.50 5.83 25.23
CA SER A 13 54.21 5.27 26.57
C SER A 13 54.46 6.06 27.86
N ARG A 14 53.54 5.88 28.81
CA ARG A 14 53.70 5.49 30.25
C ARG A 14 52.27 5.42 30.81
N GLY A 15 51.74 4.35 31.38
CA GLY A 15 52.28 3.38 32.32
C GLY A 15 51.18 3.22 33.38
N SER A 16 50.49 2.09 33.38
CA SER A 16 49.47 1.72 34.35
C SER A 16 50.07 1.48 35.74
N PRO A 17 49.28 1.67 36.80
CA PRO A 17 49.23 0.62 37.82
C PRO A 17 47.78 0.28 38.22
N SER A 18 47.51 -1.02 38.30
CA SER A 18 46.37 -1.60 39.02
C SER A 18 46.59 -1.43 40.54
N PRO A 19 45.51 -1.39 41.36
CA PRO A 19 45.32 -2.50 42.29
C PRO A 19 43.85 -2.94 42.48
N GLU A 20 43.70 -4.05 43.20
CA GLU A 20 42.59 -5.00 43.25
C GLU A 20 41.44 -4.65 44.25
N PRO A 21 40.59 -5.61 44.74
CA PRO A 21 39.15 -5.42 44.87
C PRO A 21 38.71 -5.00 46.28
N VAL A 22 37.62 -4.25 46.40
CA VAL A 22 36.95 -4.04 47.69
C VAL A 22 35.53 -4.58 47.63
N VAL A 23 35.31 -5.64 48.40
CA VAL A 23 34.02 -6.25 48.71
C VAL A 23 33.23 -5.34 49.65
N GLY A 24 31.93 -5.20 49.36
CA GLY A 24 30.88 -4.91 50.33
C GLY A 24 30.48 -3.44 50.44
N GLU A 25 29.25 -3.10 50.03
CA GLU A 25 28.13 -3.00 50.97
C GLU A 25 26.81 -2.78 50.21
N LYS A 26 25.81 -3.62 50.46
CA LYS A 26 24.45 -3.41 49.93
C LYS A 26 23.86 -2.16 50.59
N ARG A 27 23.52 -1.14 49.81
CA ARG A 27 22.58 -0.09 50.24
C ARG A 27 21.48 0.06 49.20
N ASN A 28 20.28 -0.28 49.67
CA ASN A 28 19.00 -0.18 48.99
C ASN A 28 18.63 1.30 48.87
N ALA A 29 18.39 1.81 47.67
CA ALA A 29 17.84 3.16 47.45
C ALA A 29 17.09 3.24 46.11
N SER A 30 15.77 3.10 46.20
CA SER A 30 14.74 3.84 45.46
C SER A 30 14.93 4.05 43.94
N GLN A 31 14.48 3.07 43.14
CA GLN A 31 14.17 3.25 41.71
C GLN A 31 12.67 3.57 41.58
N GLN A 32 12.25 4.84 41.47
CA GLN A 32 10.80 5.14 41.36
C GLN A 32 10.28 6.22 40.40
N PRO A 33 11.05 7.00 39.60
CA PRO A 33 10.40 7.84 38.57
C PRO A 33 10.42 7.23 37.15
N GLU A 34 11.54 6.64 36.74
CA GLU A 34 11.75 6.28 35.33
C GLU A 34 10.94 5.07 34.85
N ASP A 35 10.54 4.20 35.77
CA ASP A 35 9.73 3.03 35.46
C ASP A 35 8.23 3.38 35.34
N GLU A 36 7.78 4.43 36.02
CA GLU A 36 6.40 4.92 35.93
C GLU A 36 6.14 5.58 34.56
N ASP A 37 7.09 6.38 34.06
CA ASP A 37 6.98 6.99 32.74
C ASP A 37 7.00 5.94 31.61
N LYS A 38 7.86 4.92 31.73
CA LYS A 38 7.93 3.81 30.77
C LYS A 38 6.66 2.98 30.77
N THR A 39 6.04 2.78 31.93
CA THR A 39 4.78 2.04 32.04
C THR A 39 3.61 2.85 31.50
N MET A 40 3.56 4.16 31.78
CA MET A 40 2.55 5.06 31.22
C MET A 40 2.65 5.17 29.69
N TYR A 41 3.88 5.27 29.15
CA TYR A 41 4.13 5.28 27.71
C TYR A 41 3.66 3.98 27.05
N LYS A 42 4.02 2.82 27.61
CA LYS A 42 3.57 1.51 27.08
C LYS A 42 2.06 1.37 27.11
N LYS A 43 1.40 1.89 28.15
CA LYS A 43 -0.06 1.86 28.27
C LYS A 43 -0.73 2.71 27.19
N ARG A 44 -0.26 3.95 26.98
CA ARG A 44 -0.75 4.83 25.90
C ARG A 44 -0.50 4.27 24.51
N LEU A 45 0.65 3.63 24.29
CA LEU A 45 0.96 2.98 23.02
C LEU A 45 0.04 1.79 22.76
N ALA A 46 -0.21 0.96 23.79
CA ALA A 46 -1.11 -0.18 23.68
C ALA A 46 -2.55 0.24 23.38
N SER A 47 -3.06 1.30 24.03
CA SER A 47 -4.41 1.80 23.78
C SER A 47 -4.56 2.38 22.36
N ALA A 48 -3.57 3.13 21.86
CA ALA A 48 -3.60 3.67 20.51
C ALA A 48 -3.60 2.59 19.42
N LEU A 49 -2.92 1.46 19.65
CA LEU A 49 -2.80 0.37 18.68
C LEU A 49 -3.95 -0.64 18.73
N LEU A 50 -4.55 -0.85 19.91
CA LEU A 50 -5.49 -1.95 20.17
C LEU A 50 -6.90 -1.48 20.58
N GLY A 51 -7.13 -0.17 20.68
CA GLY A 51 -8.45 0.46 20.73
C GLY A 51 -9.14 0.54 22.09
N ASN A 52 -8.85 -0.36 23.05
CA ASN A 52 -9.61 -0.43 24.32
C ASN A 52 -8.70 -0.54 25.57
N ASP A 53 -9.02 0.22 26.64
CA ASP A 53 -8.20 0.43 27.85
C ASP A 53 -8.67 -0.38 29.09
N GLU A 54 -9.71 -1.21 28.96
CA GLU A 54 -10.35 -1.90 30.09
C GLU A 54 -10.10 -3.41 30.06
N GLY A 55 -9.09 -3.86 30.81
CA GLY A 55 -9.02 -5.20 31.40
C GLY A 55 -8.91 -6.44 30.50
N GLU A 56 -9.14 -6.32 29.19
CA GLU A 56 -9.05 -7.45 28.28
C GLU A 56 -7.59 -7.73 27.93
N LYS A 57 -7.14 -8.94 28.30
CA LYS A 57 -5.82 -9.46 27.88
C LYS A 57 -5.80 -9.54 26.36
N HIS A 58 -5.25 -8.53 25.71
CA HIS A 58 -4.97 -8.55 24.27
C HIS A 58 -4.11 -9.78 23.93
N LYS A 59 -4.70 -10.77 23.27
CA LYS A 59 -3.97 -11.95 22.77
C LYS A 59 -3.17 -11.53 21.54
N ILE A 60 -1.94 -11.06 21.76
CA ILE A 60 -1.00 -10.82 20.67
C ILE A 60 -0.59 -12.18 20.10
N LEU A 61 -1.20 -12.53 18.96
CA LEU A 61 -0.89 -13.74 18.23
C LEU A 61 0.52 -13.62 17.62
N LYS A 62 1.50 -14.21 18.29
CA LYS A 62 2.85 -14.33 17.76
C LYS A 62 2.88 -15.45 16.73
N PHE A 63 2.97 -15.10 15.45
CA PHE A 63 3.21 -16.06 14.39
C PHE A 63 4.68 -16.51 14.43
N THR A 64 4.96 -17.65 15.07
CA THR A 64 6.32 -18.21 15.22
C THR A 64 6.73 -19.16 14.09
N ALA A 65 5.85 -19.37 13.10
CA ALA A 65 6.19 -20.26 12.00
C ALA A 65 7.23 -19.59 11.10
N LYS A 66 8.45 -20.16 11.11
CA LYS A 66 9.48 -19.82 10.13
C LYS A 66 8.90 -20.05 8.72
N PRO A 67 9.11 -19.11 7.78
CA PRO A 67 8.75 -19.33 6.38
C PRO A 67 9.37 -20.64 5.89
N ALA A 68 8.59 -21.47 5.20
CA ALA A 68 9.06 -22.77 4.71
C ALA A 68 10.14 -22.65 3.61
N VAL A 69 10.22 -21.48 2.96
CA VAL A 69 11.21 -21.17 1.93
C VAL A 69 11.82 -19.80 2.24
N PRO A 70 13.16 -19.68 2.30
CA PRO A 70 13.81 -18.39 2.44
C PRO A 70 13.50 -17.52 1.20
N PRO A 71 13.32 -16.19 1.37
CA PRO A 71 13.12 -15.28 0.24
C PRO A 71 14.27 -15.38 -0.77
N PRO A 72 14.01 -15.24 -2.08
CA PRO A 72 15.07 -15.09 -3.08
C PRO A 72 15.99 -13.91 -2.73
N GLU A 73 17.30 -14.06 -2.93
CA GLU A 73 18.31 -13.03 -2.57
C GLU A 73 18.08 -11.66 -3.24
N SER A 74 17.34 -11.61 -4.35
CA SER A 74 16.99 -10.38 -5.05
C SER A 74 15.89 -9.55 -4.36
N PHE A 75 15.24 -10.09 -3.32
CA PHE A 75 14.11 -9.43 -2.67
C PHE A 75 14.53 -8.72 -1.38
N GLN A 76 14.99 -7.47 -1.52
CA GLN A 76 15.27 -6.59 -0.38
C GLN A 76 14.04 -5.71 -0.08
N SER A 77 13.13 -6.19 0.76
CA SER A 77 12.06 -5.34 1.30
C SER A 77 12.46 -4.85 2.69
N SER A 78 12.36 -3.54 2.91
CA SER A 78 12.60 -2.91 4.22
C SER A 78 11.56 -3.30 5.28
N LEU A 79 10.39 -3.76 4.83
CA LEU A 79 9.40 -4.44 5.65
C LEU A 79 9.54 -5.93 5.38
N GLN A 80 9.66 -6.76 6.42
CA GLN A 80 9.59 -8.20 6.25
C GLN A 80 8.22 -8.58 5.66
N ALA A 81 8.13 -8.64 4.34
CA ALA A 81 6.97 -9.12 3.62
C ALA A 81 6.79 -10.58 4.03
N ARG A 82 5.89 -10.83 4.97
CA ARG A 82 5.45 -12.18 5.29
C ARG A 82 4.59 -12.65 4.13
N PHE A 83 5.21 -13.30 3.16
CA PHE A 83 4.49 -14.02 2.13
C PHE A 83 3.50 -14.97 2.81
N SER A 84 2.19 -14.73 2.64
CA SER A 84 1.15 -15.71 2.93
C SER A 84 1.23 -16.79 1.86
N HIS A 85 2.24 -17.64 1.95
CA HIS A 85 2.14 -18.95 1.31
C HIS A 85 0.98 -19.64 2.02
N ASN A 86 -0.14 -19.83 1.30
CA ASN A 86 -1.18 -20.77 1.71
C ASN A 86 -0.45 -22.05 2.14
N LYS A 87 -0.53 -22.41 3.45
CA LYS A 87 0.12 -23.61 3.97
C LYS A 87 -0.55 -24.85 3.36
N ILE A 88 -0.14 -25.20 2.15
CA ILE A 88 -0.52 -26.45 1.49
C ILE A 88 0.03 -27.65 2.31
N SER A 89 1.05 -27.44 3.14
CA SER A 89 1.73 -28.47 3.93
C SER A 89 1.05 -28.86 5.26
N SER A 90 0.08 -28.10 5.76
CA SER A 90 -0.66 -28.45 7.00
C SER A 90 -2.05 -29.02 6.74
N ILE A 91 -2.39 -29.26 5.48
CA ILE A 91 -3.69 -29.76 5.07
C ILE A 91 -3.49 -31.18 4.52
N PRO A 92 -4.26 -32.18 4.98
CA PRO A 92 -4.21 -33.53 4.41
C PRO A 92 -4.29 -33.44 2.88
N THR A 93 -3.52 -34.23 2.15
CA THR A 93 -3.35 -34.16 0.68
C THR A 93 -4.68 -34.15 -0.10
N ALA A 94 -5.75 -34.67 0.50
CA ALA A 94 -7.12 -34.62 -0.01
C ALA A 94 -7.75 -33.21 -0.04
N ASN A 95 -7.40 -32.33 0.90
CA ASN A 95 -7.95 -30.97 1.02
C ASN A 95 -7.00 -29.89 0.46
N ALA A 96 -5.72 -30.21 0.24
CA ALA A 96 -4.73 -29.30 -0.37
C ALA A 96 -5.14 -28.86 -1.79
N ARG A 97 -5.81 -29.75 -2.54
CA ARG A 97 -6.35 -29.45 -3.88
C ARG A 97 -7.49 -28.43 -3.88
N LYS A 98 -8.10 -28.14 -2.72
CA LYS A 98 -9.17 -27.14 -2.58
C LYS A 98 -8.65 -25.72 -2.32
N LEU A 99 -7.35 -25.55 -2.07
CA LEU A 99 -6.76 -24.24 -1.81
C LEU A 99 -6.32 -23.51 -3.08
N ASN A 100 -6.13 -24.22 -4.19
CA ASN A 100 -5.76 -23.61 -5.44
C ASN A 100 -7.04 -23.35 -6.23
N ARG A 101 -7.69 -22.21 -5.96
CA ARG A 101 -8.84 -21.77 -6.75
C ARG A 101 -8.38 -21.59 -8.19
N TYR A 102 -9.06 -22.23 -9.13
CA TYR A 102 -8.85 -21.97 -10.54
C TYR A 102 -9.17 -20.50 -10.85
N VAL A 103 -8.19 -19.77 -11.37
CA VAL A 103 -8.37 -18.44 -11.93
C VAL A 103 -8.22 -18.58 -13.44
N PRO A 104 -9.24 -18.27 -14.24
CA PRO A 104 -9.14 -18.29 -15.68
C PRO A 104 -7.98 -17.41 -16.16
N SER A 105 -7.17 -17.94 -17.09
CA SER A 105 -6.07 -17.17 -17.70
C SER A 105 -6.53 -16.25 -18.82
N ALA A 106 -7.73 -16.46 -19.35
CA ALA A 106 -8.31 -15.69 -20.43
C ALA A 106 -9.36 -14.70 -19.89
N PRO A 107 -9.50 -13.52 -20.50
CA PRO A 107 -10.56 -12.58 -20.15
C PRO A 107 -11.93 -13.19 -20.49
N ILE A 108 -12.93 -12.84 -19.68
CA ILE A 108 -14.31 -13.28 -19.91
C ILE A 108 -15.00 -12.49 -21.03
N LYS A 109 -14.53 -11.27 -21.28
CA LYS A 109 -15.09 -10.33 -22.24
C LYS A 109 -13.96 -9.43 -22.73
N VAL A 110 -13.96 -9.18 -24.03
CA VAL A 110 -13.06 -8.25 -24.70
C VAL A 110 -13.94 -7.21 -25.35
N LEU A 111 -13.65 -5.94 -25.08
CA LEU A 111 -14.31 -4.80 -25.69
C LEU A 111 -13.27 -4.09 -26.54
N ASP A 112 -13.68 -3.62 -27.71
CA ASP A 112 -12.83 -2.81 -28.56
C ASP A 112 -12.78 -1.39 -28.00
N ALA A 113 -11.57 -0.85 -27.91
CA ALA A 113 -11.30 0.51 -27.44
C ALA A 113 -10.52 1.26 -28.52
N PRO A 114 -11.18 1.68 -29.63
CA PRO A 114 -10.54 2.48 -30.65
C PRO A 114 -10.06 3.80 -30.05
N GLU A 115 -8.92 4.32 -30.51
CA GLU A 115 -8.41 5.64 -30.10
C GLU A 115 -8.15 5.80 -28.59
N LEU A 116 -8.02 4.68 -27.86
CA LEU A 116 -7.54 4.72 -26.48
C LEU A 116 -6.10 5.23 -26.48
N MET A 117 -5.87 6.37 -25.85
CA MET A 117 -4.55 6.97 -25.79
C MET A 117 -3.61 6.13 -24.93
N ASN A 118 -2.41 5.89 -25.46
CA ASN A 118 -1.36 5.15 -24.77
C ASN A 118 -0.41 6.11 -24.03
N ASP A 119 -0.94 6.77 -23.01
CA ASP A 119 -0.16 7.66 -22.13
C ASP A 119 -0.32 7.20 -20.67
N TYR A 120 0.82 7.07 -19.99
CA TYR A 120 0.93 6.60 -18.61
C TYR A 120 0.26 7.54 -17.60
N TYR A 121 0.17 8.83 -17.91
CA TYR A 121 -0.34 9.84 -16.98
C TYR A 121 -1.86 10.00 -17.01
N LEU A 122 -2.54 9.35 -17.95
CA LEU A 122 -3.98 9.48 -18.12
C LEU A 122 -4.74 8.43 -17.30
N ASN A 123 -5.90 8.83 -16.79
CA ASN A 123 -6.80 7.94 -16.05
C ASN A 123 -8.11 7.79 -16.82
N LEU A 124 -8.07 7.02 -17.90
CA LEU A 124 -9.12 7.02 -18.94
C LEU A 124 -10.30 6.07 -18.66
N LEU A 125 -10.30 5.35 -17.53
CA LEU A 125 -11.31 4.33 -17.25
C LEU A 125 -11.73 4.36 -15.80
N SER A 126 -13.04 4.34 -15.57
CA SER A 126 -13.63 4.27 -14.24
C SER A 126 -14.90 3.41 -14.26
N TRP A 127 -15.07 2.54 -13.27
CA TRP A 127 -16.26 1.70 -13.12
C TRP A 127 -17.13 2.22 -11.96
N GLY A 128 -18.35 2.65 -12.27
CA GLY A 128 -19.30 3.18 -11.29
C GLY A 128 -20.04 2.09 -10.53
N SER A 129 -20.59 2.47 -9.37
CA SER A 129 -21.45 1.58 -8.55
C SER A 129 -22.78 1.22 -9.22
N ASN A 130 -23.16 1.96 -10.26
CA ASN A 130 -24.31 1.70 -11.13
C ASN A 130 -24.04 0.61 -12.19
N ASN A 131 -22.90 -0.07 -12.11
CA ASN A 131 -22.46 -1.08 -13.07
C ASN A 131 -22.23 -0.56 -14.50
N ILE A 132 -22.00 0.75 -14.63
CA ILE A 132 -21.63 1.41 -15.88
C ILE A 132 -20.13 1.68 -15.87
N LEU A 133 -19.46 1.26 -16.93
CA LEU A 133 -18.05 1.55 -17.18
C LEU A 133 -17.95 2.81 -18.02
N ALA A 134 -17.25 3.83 -17.54
CA ALA A 134 -16.91 5.01 -18.31
C ALA A 134 -15.51 4.86 -18.88
N VAL A 135 -15.36 5.06 -20.19
CA VAL A 135 -14.09 4.94 -20.91
C VAL A 135 -13.90 6.16 -21.81
N ALA A 136 -12.77 6.84 -21.65
CA ALA A 136 -12.34 7.92 -22.50
C ALA A 136 -11.55 7.38 -23.71
N LEU A 137 -12.05 7.66 -24.91
CA LEU A 137 -11.47 7.28 -26.18
C LEU A 137 -11.23 8.56 -26.99
N GLY A 138 -9.97 8.97 -27.13
CA GLY A 138 -9.59 10.24 -27.76
C GLY A 138 -10.31 11.45 -27.13
N GLN A 139 -11.20 12.08 -27.92
CA GLN A 139 -12.01 13.24 -27.54
C GLN A 139 -13.36 12.89 -26.91
N CYS A 140 -13.75 11.61 -26.93
CA CYS A 140 -15.08 11.15 -26.56
C CYS A 140 -15.05 10.38 -25.23
N VAL A 141 -16.15 10.44 -24.48
CA VAL A 141 -16.37 9.55 -23.33
C VAL A 141 -17.54 8.64 -23.62
N TYR A 142 -17.28 7.34 -23.60
CA TYR A 142 -18.27 6.29 -23.78
C TYR A 142 -18.65 5.67 -22.44
N LEU A 143 -19.92 5.29 -22.34
CA LEU A 143 -20.51 4.60 -21.23
C LEU A 143 -20.94 3.22 -21.69
N TRP A 144 -20.45 2.18 -21.03
CA TRP A 144 -20.84 0.81 -21.29
C TRP A 144 -21.56 0.24 -20.08
N ASN A 145 -22.83 -0.14 -20.25
CA ASN A 145 -23.60 -0.78 -19.20
C ASN A 145 -23.23 -2.28 -19.13
N ALA A 146 -22.66 -2.73 -18.01
CA ALA A 146 -22.23 -4.12 -17.86
C ALA A 146 -23.39 -5.10 -17.63
N GLU A 147 -24.59 -4.63 -17.28
CA GLU A 147 -25.79 -5.44 -17.10
C GLU A 147 -26.54 -5.67 -18.42
N THR A 148 -26.81 -4.60 -19.18
CA THR A 148 -27.56 -4.68 -20.44
C THR A 148 -26.66 -4.88 -21.66
N GLY A 149 -25.42 -4.41 -21.60
CA GLY A 149 -24.49 -4.38 -22.72
C GLY A 149 -24.62 -3.13 -23.61
N ASP A 150 -25.49 -2.18 -23.25
CA ASP A 150 -25.72 -0.96 -24.02
C ASP A 150 -24.49 -0.03 -23.97
N ILE A 151 -24.31 0.74 -25.04
CA ILE A 151 -23.21 1.68 -25.21
C ILE A 151 -23.80 3.05 -25.56
N ASP A 152 -23.47 4.05 -24.74
CA ASP A 152 -23.87 5.44 -24.95
C ASP A 152 -22.63 6.33 -25.06
N GLU A 153 -22.67 7.31 -25.96
CA GLU A 153 -21.67 8.39 -26.02
C GLU A 153 -22.16 9.53 -25.12
N LEU A 154 -21.44 9.82 -24.04
CA LEU A 154 -21.83 10.84 -23.06
C LEU A 154 -21.53 12.25 -23.57
N MET A 155 -20.33 12.41 -24.14
CA MET A 155 -19.85 13.70 -24.63
C MET A 155 -18.74 13.50 -25.64
N THR A 156 -18.52 14.55 -26.44
CA THR A 156 -17.42 14.70 -27.38
C THR A 156 -16.85 16.12 -27.24
N LEU A 157 -15.54 16.23 -27.03
CA LEU A 157 -14.86 17.52 -26.95
C LEU A 157 -14.73 18.14 -28.35
N GLU A 158 -14.75 19.46 -28.42
CA GLU A 158 -14.51 20.19 -29.66
C GLU A 158 -13.02 20.48 -29.82
N GLY A 159 -12.51 20.42 -31.06
CA GLY A 159 -11.12 20.78 -31.39
C GLY A 159 -10.15 19.61 -31.33
N ASP A 160 -8.94 19.88 -30.82
CA ASP A 160 -7.83 18.90 -30.70
C ASP A 160 -7.60 18.47 -29.24
N ASP A 161 -8.57 18.79 -28.37
CA ASP A 161 -8.52 18.44 -26.95
C ASP A 161 -8.86 16.98 -26.70
N TYR A 162 -8.30 16.42 -25.64
CA TYR A 162 -8.54 15.04 -25.26
C TYR A 162 -8.94 14.93 -23.80
N VAL A 163 -9.57 13.82 -23.46
CA VAL A 163 -9.95 13.53 -22.09
C VAL A 163 -8.74 12.99 -21.34
N SER A 164 -8.36 13.64 -20.24
CA SER A 164 -7.19 13.29 -19.45
C SER A 164 -7.51 12.35 -18.28
N SER A 165 -8.71 12.47 -17.71
CA SER A 165 -9.15 11.62 -16.61
C SER A 165 -10.68 11.47 -16.56
N VAL A 166 -11.16 10.32 -16.10
CA VAL A 166 -12.57 10.05 -15.86
C VAL A 166 -12.72 9.37 -14.51
N GLN A 167 -13.60 9.87 -13.66
CA GLN A 167 -13.84 9.30 -12.32
C GLN A 167 -15.33 9.33 -11.98
N TRP A 168 -15.86 8.19 -11.54
CA TRP A 168 -17.22 8.10 -11.03
C TRP A 168 -17.28 8.64 -9.61
N SER A 169 -18.40 9.27 -9.27
CA SER A 169 -18.67 9.67 -7.90
C SER A 169 -18.86 8.44 -7.00
N ASP A 170 -18.14 8.41 -5.88
CA ASP A 170 -18.24 7.35 -4.87
C ASP A 170 -19.50 7.47 -3.99
N VAL A 171 -20.29 8.54 -4.17
CA VAL A 171 -21.50 8.76 -3.39
C VAL A 171 -22.57 7.76 -3.84
N THR A 172 -23.04 6.94 -2.89
CA THR A 172 -24.08 5.93 -3.13
C THR A 172 -25.34 6.56 -3.73
N GLY A 173 -25.77 6.03 -4.87
CA GLY A 173 -26.96 6.50 -5.58
C GLY A 173 -26.75 7.76 -6.41
N SER A 174 -25.52 8.29 -6.48
CA SER A 174 -25.19 9.35 -7.41
C SER A 174 -24.81 8.78 -8.78
N SER A 175 -25.27 9.44 -9.84
CA SER A 175 -24.93 9.11 -11.23
C SER A 175 -24.02 10.17 -11.84
N HIS A 176 -23.16 10.76 -11.01
CA HIS A 176 -22.27 11.83 -11.43
C HIS A 176 -20.93 11.29 -11.90
N LEU A 177 -20.43 11.85 -12.98
CA LEU A 177 -19.13 11.54 -13.55
C LEU A 177 -18.30 12.82 -13.65
N ALA A 178 -17.09 12.79 -13.09
CA ALA A 178 -16.11 13.86 -13.27
C ALA A 178 -15.22 13.52 -14.47
N ILE A 179 -15.03 14.50 -15.36
CA ILE A 179 -14.21 14.38 -16.57
C ILE A 179 -13.18 15.50 -16.55
N GLY A 180 -11.91 15.16 -16.59
CA GLY A 180 -10.81 16.10 -16.77
C GLY A 180 -10.38 16.15 -18.24
N THR A 181 -10.09 17.35 -18.75
CA THR A 181 -9.62 17.56 -20.13
C THR A 181 -8.13 17.94 -20.17
N SER A 182 -7.52 17.89 -21.36
CA SER A 182 -6.19 18.43 -21.66
C SER A 182 -6.08 19.93 -21.35
N ASP A 183 -7.19 20.64 -21.54
CA ASP A 183 -7.34 22.08 -21.34
C ASP A 183 -7.40 22.52 -19.87
N SER A 184 -7.01 21.64 -18.94
CA SER A 184 -7.03 21.88 -17.49
C SER A 184 -8.42 22.22 -16.94
N VAL A 185 -9.48 21.77 -17.62
CA VAL A 185 -10.88 21.93 -17.18
C VAL A 185 -11.37 20.62 -16.60
N VAL A 186 -12.11 20.72 -15.49
CA VAL A 186 -12.86 19.59 -14.92
C VAL A 186 -14.34 19.86 -15.10
N GLN A 187 -15.01 18.96 -15.79
CA GLN A 187 -16.44 18.98 -16.01
C GLN A 187 -17.11 17.95 -15.10
N LEU A 188 -18.29 18.30 -14.58
CA LEU A 188 -19.13 17.37 -13.85
C LEU A 188 -20.37 17.07 -14.69
N TRP A 189 -20.66 15.79 -14.88
CA TRP A 189 -21.75 15.31 -15.71
C TRP A 189 -22.75 14.52 -14.87
N ASP A 190 -24.04 14.81 -15.05
CA ASP A 190 -25.11 13.91 -14.65
C ASP A 190 -25.38 12.92 -15.78
N VAL A 191 -25.00 11.66 -15.57
CA VAL A 191 -25.16 10.59 -16.56
C VAL A 191 -26.63 10.17 -16.71
N ALA A 192 -27.44 10.30 -15.67
CA ALA A 192 -28.87 9.97 -15.77
C ALA A 192 -29.62 10.99 -16.63
N ALA A 193 -29.21 12.25 -16.57
CA ALA A 193 -29.77 13.34 -17.37
C ALA A 193 -29.01 13.59 -18.70
N MET A 194 -27.88 12.91 -18.93
CA MET A 194 -26.95 13.13 -20.05
C MET A 194 -26.60 14.62 -20.23
N LYS A 195 -26.25 15.29 -19.13
CA LYS A 195 -26.02 16.73 -19.13
C LYS A 195 -24.88 17.13 -18.21
N GLN A 196 -24.10 18.12 -18.65
CA GLN A 196 -23.14 18.82 -17.81
C GLN A 196 -23.84 19.68 -16.74
N ILE A 197 -23.32 19.64 -15.51
CA ILE A 197 -23.77 20.41 -14.34
C ILE A 197 -23.01 21.73 -14.24
#